data_AF-A0A963JC41-F1
#
_entry.id   AF-A0A963JC41-F1
#
_cell.length_a   1.000
_cell.length_b   1.000
_cell.length_c   1.000
_cell.angle_alpha   90.00
_cell.angle_beta   90.00
_cell.angle_gamma   90.00
#
_symmetry.space_group_name_H-M   'P 1'
#
loop_
_entity.id
_entity.type
_entity.pdbx_description
1 polymer ?
#
loop_
_entity_poly.entity_id
_entity_poly.type
_entity_poly.pdbx_seq_one_letter_code
_entity_poly.pdbx_strand_id
1 'polypeptide(L)' 'RDDYYNKESKEPNVAEIIIGKQRNGPTGTVKLFFQKSQTRFESLAMGSSDDF' A
#
# COMPACT_ATOMS: atom_id res chain seq x y z
N ARG A 1 8.63 -1.06 3.99
CA ARG A 1 8.12 0.27 4.36
C ARG A 1 9.31 1.17 4.63
N ASP A 2 9.51 2.18 3.78
CA ASP A 2 10.66 3.07 3.87
C ASP A 2 10.62 3.90 5.17
N ASP A 3 9.43 4.38 5.56
CA ASP A 3 9.17 5.13 6.81
C ASP A 3 9.63 4.49 8.13
N TYR A 4 9.80 3.17 8.17
CA TYR A 4 10.26 2.51 9.40
C TYR A 4 11.75 2.74 9.63
N TYR A 5 12.52 2.93 8.55
CA TYR A 5 13.96 3.17 8.58
C TYR A 5 14.33 4.62 8.26
N ASN A 6 13.43 5.35 7.59
CA ASN A 6 13.68 6.70 7.11
C ASN A 6 12.56 7.66 7.56
N LYS A 7 12.83 8.48 8.57
CA LYS A 7 11.81 9.38 9.17
C LYS A 7 11.39 10.54 8.26
N GLU A 8 12.14 10.80 7.19
CA GLU A 8 11.84 11.82 6.15
C GLU A 8 11.30 11.19 4.85
N SER A 9 10.66 10.03 4.97
CA SER A 9 10.06 9.34 3.82
C SER A 9 8.99 10.21 3.16
N LYS A 10 9.02 10.27 1.82
CA LYS A 10 8.10 11.07 0.99
C LYS A 10 6.65 10.62 1.06
N GLU A 11 6.38 9.38 1.49
CA GLU A 11 5.03 8.81 1.56
C GLU A 11 4.75 8.21 2.96
N PRO A 12 4.57 9.06 3.99
CA PRO A 12 4.38 8.58 5.34
C PRO A 12 3.15 7.71 5.46
N ASN A 13 3.37 6.50 5.99
CA ASN A 13 2.35 5.49 6.20
C ASN A 13 1.83 4.74 4.98
N VAL A 14 2.53 4.82 3.85
CA VAL A 14 2.31 3.90 2.75
C VAL A 14 3.13 2.63 2.94
N ALA A 15 2.49 1.47 2.76
CA ALA A 15 3.12 0.17 2.74
C ALA A 15 2.97 -0.45 1.35
N GLU A 16 4.03 -1.08 0.89
CA GLU A 16 4.07 -1.77 -0.38
C GLU A 16 3.92 -3.28 -0.14
N ILE A 17 2.90 -3.89 -0.78
CA ILE A 17 2.62 -5.32 -0.71
C ILE A 17 2.99 -5.93 -2.05
N ILE A 18 3.95 -6.86 -2.03
CA ILE A 18 4.46 -7.55 -3.22
C ILE A 18 3.80 -8.93 -3.32
N ILE A 19 3.01 -9.11 -4.36
CA ILE A 19 2.38 -10.39 -4.70
C ILE A 19 3.38 -11.18 -5.56
N GLY A 20 4.24 -11.95 -4.90
CA GLY A 20 5.28 -12.74 -5.59
C GLY A 20 4.76 -13.98 -6.31
N LYS A 21 3.59 -14.51 -5.93
CA LYS A 21 2.96 -15.66 -6.58
C LYS A 21 1.45 -15.63 -6.41
N GLN A 22 0.72 -15.79 -7.51
CA GLN A 22 -0.74 -15.91 -7.52
C GLN A 22 -1.14 -17.02 -8.50
N ARG A 23 -1.84 -18.07 -8.02
CA ARG A 23 -2.12 -19.28 -8.82
C ARG A 23 -2.98 -19.01 -10.06
N ASN A 24 -3.98 -18.13 -9.90
CA ASN A 24 -5.00 -17.83 -10.90
C ASN A 24 -5.09 -16.33 -11.17
N GLY A 25 -3.97 -15.63 -11.23
CA GLY A 25 -4.01 -14.18 -11.42
C GLY A 25 -2.65 -13.53 -11.54
N PRO A 26 -2.64 -12.22 -11.82
CA PRO A 26 -1.43 -11.47 -12.03
C PRO A 26 -0.63 -11.35 -10.73
N THR A 27 0.69 -11.45 -10.83
CA THR A 27 1.59 -10.95 -9.79
C THR A 27 1.76 -9.44 -9.94
N GLY A 28 2.22 -8.78 -8.89
CA GLY A 28 2.42 -7.34 -8.93
C GLY A 28 2.61 -6.76 -7.55
N THR A 29 2.61 -5.45 -7.50
CA THR A 29 2.85 -4.71 -6.28
C THR A 29 1.73 -3.71 -6.06
N VAL A 30 1.15 -3.72 -4.86
CA VAL A 30 0.05 -2.83 -4.49
C VAL A 30 0.48 -1.97 -3.30
N LYS A 31 0.15 -0.68 -3.35
CA LYS A 31 0.37 0.24 -2.24
C LYS A 31 -0.89 0.29 -1.38
N LEU A 32 -0.74 0.18 -0.07
CA LEU A 32 -1.80 0.28 0.93
C LEU A 32 -1.42 1.28 2.04
N PHE A 33 -2.42 1.82 2.73
CA PHE A 33 -2.20 2.66 3.89
C PHE A 33 -2.02 1.79 5.12
N PHE A 34 -0.99 2.04 5.93
CA PHE A 34 -0.79 1.33 7.18
C PHE A 34 -1.08 2.23 8.38
N GLN A 35 -2.18 1.95 9.05
CA GLN A 35 -2.60 2.60 10.27
C GLN A 35 -1.86 2.00 11.48
N LYS A 36 -0.84 2.72 11.96
CA LYS A 36 0.06 2.26 13.04
C LYS A 36 -0.66 1.98 14.36
N SER A 37 -1.70 2.75 14.70
CA SER A 37 -2.43 2.62 15.96
C SER A 37 -3.22 1.32 16.09
N GLN A 38 -3.63 0.73 14.96
CA GLN A 38 -4.46 -0.48 14.91
C GLN A 38 -3.75 -1.66 14.23
N THR A 39 -2.49 -1.48 13.82
CA THR A 39 -1.73 -2.48 13.03
C THR A 39 -2.54 -2.99 11.83
N ARG A 40 -3.23 -2.07 11.15
CA ARG A 40 -4.22 -2.39 10.11
C ARG A 40 -3.81 -1.78 8.77
N PHE A 41 -4.05 -2.53 7.70
CA PHE A 41 -3.98 -2.03 6.34
C PHE A 41 -5.35 -1.52 5.89
N GLU A 42 -5.37 -0.32 5.33
CA GLU A 42 -6.53 0.23 4.66
C GLU A 42 -6.24 0.46 3.18
N SER A 43 -7.30 0.44 2.38
CA SER A 43 -7.19 0.78 0.96
C SER A 43 -6.71 2.23 0.86
N LEU A 44 -5.66 2.47 0.08
CA LEU A 44 -5.39 3.82 -0.40
C LEU A 44 -6.51 4.10 -1.41
N ALA A 45 -7.58 4.73 -0.97
CA ALA A 45 -8.59 5.25 -1.88
C ALA A 45 -7.91 6.31 -2.75
N MET A 46 -7.34 5.87 -3.86
CA MET A 46 -7.01 6.72 -4.99
C MET A 46 -8.34 7.33 -5.40
N GLY A 47 -8.44 8.65 -5.37
CA GLY A 47 -9.70 9.37 -5.51
C GLY A 47 -10.59 8.79 -6.60
N SER A 48 -11.89 8.73 -6.29
CA SER A 48 -12.97 8.52 -7.24
C SER A 48 -12.62 9.08 -8.62
N SER A 49 -12.34 8.17 -9.54
CA SER A 49 -12.46 8.37 -10.99
C SER A 49 -13.16 7.13 -11.51
N ASP A 50 -14.38 6.93 -11.02
CA ASP A 50 -15.48 6.45 -11.84
C ASP A 50 -15.66 7.47 -12.98
N ASP A 51 -14.85 7.38 -14.03
CA ASP A 51 -15.06 8.17 -15.26
C ASP A 51 -14.75 7.30 -16.49
N PHE A 52 -15.85 6.95 -17.17
CA PHE A 52 -16.07 6.24 -18.46
C PHE A 52 -16.21 4.73 -18.46
#